data_AF-K5YTZ5-F1
#
_entry.id   AF-K5YTZ5-F1
#
_cell.length_a   1.000
_cell.length_b   1.000
_cell.length_c   1.000
_cell.angle_alpha   90.00
_cell.angle_beta   90.00
_cell.angle_gamma   90.00
#
_symmetry.space_group_name_H-M   'P 1'
#
loop_
_entity.id
_entity.type
_entity.pdbx_description
1 polymer ?
#
loop_
_entity_poly.entity_id
_entity_poly.type
_entity_poly.pdbx_seq_one_letter_code
_entity_poly.pdbx_strand_id
1 'polypeptide(L)'
;MQARATRTALEAFNERVGVCRDFAHLAVTFCRCLNIPARYVNGHLGDIGVPVVDPMDFSAWIEVFIGGKWHSFDPRNNVPRIGRIVVARGRDAADVPLINSFGPHVLKSFRIWTYEVDASSVEP
;
A
#
# COMPACT_ATOMS: atom_id res chain seq x y z
N MET A 1 -9.66 -3.47 -13.25
CA MET A 1 -8.75 -2.64 -12.43
C MET A 1 -7.96 -1.74 -13.37
N GLN A 2 -7.90 -0.42 -13.16
CA GLN A 2 -7.21 0.53 -14.07
C GLN A 2 -5.80 0.88 -13.56
N ALA A 3 -4.96 -0.13 -13.35
CA ALA A 3 -3.59 0.08 -12.89
C ALA A 3 -2.70 0.65 -14.01
N ARG A 4 -1.89 1.67 -13.69
CA ARG A 4 -0.91 2.26 -14.63
C ARG A 4 0.37 2.61 -13.87
N ALA A 5 1.53 2.14 -14.31
CA ALA A 5 2.79 2.33 -13.58
C ALA A 5 3.18 3.81 -13.39
N THR A 6 2.77 4.67 -14.31
CA THR A 6 3.16 6.10 -14.36
C THR A 6 2.16 7.05 -13.71
N ARG A 7 1.06 6.53 -13.10
CA ARG A 7 0.03 7.41 -12.54
C ARG A 7 0.55 8.20 -11.34
N THR A 8 0.44 9.52 -11.42
CA THR A 8 0.81 10.44 -10.33
C THR A 8 -0.39 10.75 -9.42
N ALA A 9 -0.14 11.38 -8.27
CA ALA A 9 -1.19 11.86 -7.37
C ALA A 9 -2.18 12.83 -8.05
N LEU A 10 -1.68 13.77 -8.86
CA LEU A 10 -2.50 14.75 -9.58
C LEU A 10 -3.42 14.06 -10.61
N GLU A 11 -2.89 13.07 -11.33
CA GLU A 11 -3.68 12.29 -12.27
C GLU A 11 -4.74 11.46 -11.54
N ALA A 12 -4.41 10.82 -10.41
CA ALA A 12 -5.40 10.10 -9.59
C ALA A 12 -6.53 11.03 -9.10
N PHE A 13 -6.21 12.26 -8.72
CA PHE A 13 -7.19 13.28 -8.34
C PHE A 13 -8.15 13.65 -9.48
N ASN A 14 -7.61 13.89 -10.68
CA ASN A 14 -8.41 14.28 -11.84
C ASN A 14 -9.21 13.11 -12.43
N GLU A 15 -8.57 11.95 -12.59
CA GLU A 15 -9.16 10.75 -13.20
C GLU A 15 -10.17 10.06 -12.27
N ARG A 16 -10.03 10.22 -10.95
CA ARG A 16 -10.87 9.58 -9.91
C ARG A 16 -10.92 8.05 -10.01
N VAL A 17 -9.88 7.46 -10.58
CA VAL A 17 -9.69 6.01 -10.70
C VAL A 17 -8.26 5.66 -10.35
N GLY A 18 -8.06 4.46 -9.79
CA GLY A 18 -6.74 4.00 -9.41
C GLY A 18 -6.78 2.72 -8.58
N VAL A 19 -5.60 2.31 -8.14
CA VAL A 19 -5.38 1.20 -7.19
C VAL A 19 -4.81 1.72 -5.87
N CYS A 20 -4.54 0.83 -4.90
CA CYS A 20 -4.01 1.20 -3.58
C CYS A 20 -2.82 2.17 -3.65
N ARG A 21 -1.88 1.96 -4.56
CA ARG A 21 -0.73 2.86 -4.78
C ARG A 21 -1.17 4.29 -5.13
N ASP A 22 -2.13 4.43 -6.03
CA ASP A 22 -2.61 5.73 -6.53
C ASP A 22 -3.29 6.52 -5.40
N PHE A 23 -4.18 5.86 -4.66
CA PHE A 23 -4.85 6.47 -3.51
C PHE A 23 -3.86 6.81 -2.38
N ALA A 24 -2.85 5.97 -2.16
CA ALA A 24 -1.78 6.26 -1.20
C ALA A 24 -0.95 7.48 -1.61
N HIS A 25 -0.56 7.61 -2.89
CA HIS A 25 0.13 8.80 -3.39
C HIS A 25 -0.71 10.06 -3.25
N LEU A 26 -2.00 9.99 -3.57
CA LEU A 26 -2.92 11.11 -3.42
C LEU A 26 -3.04 11.55 -1.95
N ALA A 27 -3.20 10.59 -1.03
CA ALA A 27 -3.30 10.89 0.40
C ALA A 27 -2.00 11.45 1.00
N VAL A 28 -0.83 10.89 0.63
CA VAL A 28 0.48 11.47 1.00
C VAL A 28 0.58 12.92 0.53
N THR A 29 0.13 13.20 -0.70
CA THR A 29 0.16 14.55 -1.28
C THR A 29 -0.71 15.51 -0.48
N PHE A 30 -1.95 15.14 -0.18
CA PHE A 30 -2.84 15.97 0.64
C PHE A 30 -2.30 16.25 2.04
N CYS A 31 -1.75 15.25 2.73
CA CYS A 31 -1.11 15.46 4.02
C CYS A 31 0.03 16.48 3.92
N ARG A 32 0.92 16.31 2.93
CA ARG A 32 2.08 17.19 2.77
C ARG A 32 1.69 18.61 2.35
N CYS A 33 0.63 18.80 1.56
CA CYS A 33 0.07 20.12 1.26
C CYS A 33 -0.46 20.86 2.50
N LEU A 34 -0.83 20.11 3.55
CA LEU A 34 -1.26 20.64 4.83
C LEU A 34 -0.12 20.73 5.86
N ASN A 35 1.14 20.60 5.43
CA ASN A 35 2.33 20.54 6.29
C ASN A 35 2.32 19.38 7.31
N ILE A 36 1.60 18.30 7.01
CA ILE A 36 1.58 17.10 7.85
C ILE A 36 2.58 16.08 7.28
N PRO A 37 3.60 15.64 8.04
CA PRO A 37 4.53 14.63 7.56
C PRO A 37 3.80 13.30 7.33
N ALA A 38 3.90 12.79 6.10
CA ALA A 38 3.34 11.51 5.69
C ALA A 38 4.34 10.74 4.83
N ARG A 39 4.31 9.41 4.93
CA ARG A 39 5.14 8.49 4.14
C ARG A 39 4.31 7.39 3.51
N TYR A 40 4.80 6.90 2.38
CA TYR A 40 4.23 5.77 1.66
C TYR A 40 4.74 4.46 2.27
N VAL A 41 3.87 3.46 2.34
CA VAL A 41 4.19 2.12 2.85
C VAL A 41 3.67 1.07 1.89
N ASN A 42 4.48 0.06 1.62
CA ASN A 42 4.03 -1.16 0.95
C ASN A 42 4.22 -2.37 1.86
N GLY A 43 3.46 -3.42 1.57
CA GLY A 43 3.63 -4.70 2.22
C GLY A 43 2.41 -5.58 2.06
N HIS A 44 2.29 -6.55 2.94
CA HIS A 44 1.17 -7.47 2.92
C HIS A 44 0.03 -6.98 3.81
N LEU A 45 -1.18 -7.20 3.33
CA LEU A 45 -2.41 -6.99 4.07
C LEU A 45 -3.32 -8.18 3.75
N GLY A 46 -3.40 -9.12 4.67
CA GLY A 46 -4.30 -10.26 4.55
C GLY A 46 -5.75 -9.89 4.83
N ASP A 47 -6.61 -10.90 4.79
CA ASP A 47 -8.05 -10.76 4.97
C ASP A 47 -8.52 -10.96 6.42
N ILE A 48 -7.62 -10.75 7.39
CA ILE A 48 -7.97 -10.87 8.81
C ILE A 48 -9.09 -9.88 9.15
N GLY A 49 -10.24 -10.42 9.59
CA GLY A 49 -11.42 -9.65 9.96
C GLY A 49 -12.23 -9.08 8.78
N VAL A 50 -11.98 -9.51 7.53
CA VAL A 50 -12.77 -9.14 6.36
C VAL A 50 -13.05 -10.36 5.46
N PRO A 51 -13.95 -10.28 4.47
CA PRO A 51 -14.12 -11.37 3.51
C PRO A 51 -12.82 -11.69 2.76
N VAL A 52 -12.55 -12.98 2.55
CA VAL A 52 -11.39 -13.46 1.79
C VAL A 52 -11.47 -13.00 0.34
N VAL A 53 -10.35 -12.49 -0.20
CA VAL A 53 -10.22 -12.04 -1.58
C VAL A 53 -9.14 -12.84 -2.30
N ASP A 54 -9.52 -13.46 -3.42
CA ASP A 54 -8.59 -14.17 -4.32
C ASP A 54 -8.71 -13.60 -5.75
N PRO A 55 -7.59 -13.35 -6.46
CA PRO A 55 -6.20 -13.46 -6.00
C PRO A 55 -5.79 -12.33 -5.07
N MET A 56 -4.95 -12.65 -4.08
CA MET A 56 -4.29 -11.66 -3.20
C MET A 56 -3.21 -10.86 -3.96
N ASP A 57 -2.94 -9.65 -3.47
CA ASP A 57 -1.92 -8.75 -4.01
C ASP A 57 -1.21 -8.01 -2.86
N PHE A 58 -0.08 -7.37 -3.15
CA PHE A 58 0.50 -6.40 -2.23
C PHE A 58 -0.46 -5.23 -2.01
N SER A 59 -0.37 -4.67 -0.81
CA SER A 59 -1.11 -3.48 -0.45
C SER A 59 -0.17 -2.31 -0.25
N ALA A 60 -0.71 -1.14 -0.54
CA ALA A 60 -0.08 0.14 -0.31
C ALA A 60 -1.00 0.98 0.58
N TRP A 61 -0.41 1.62 1.57
CA TRP A 61 -1.10 2.51 2.50
C TRP A 61 -0.16 3.65 2.90
N ILE A 62 -0.60 4.50 3.82
CA ILE A 62 0.20 5.63 4.27
C ILE A 62 0.40 5.56 5.78
N GLU A 63 1.51 6.11 6.24
CA GLU A 63 1.71 6.44 7.64
C GLU A 63 1.82 7.96 7.79
N VAL A 64 1.13 8.53 8.77
CA VAL A 64 1.07 9.97 9.03
C VAL A 64 1.61 10.24 10.44
N PHE A 65 2.48 11.23 10.58
CA PHE A 65 3.11 11.58 11.84
C PHE A 65 2.26 12.57 12.62
N ILE A 66 1.62 12.11 13.70
CA ILE A 66 0.69 12.90 14.51
C ILE A 66 0.98 12.64 15.98
N GLY A 67 1.26 13.70 16.74
CA GLY A 67 1.50 13.59 18.19
C GLY A 67 2.73 12.78 18.55
N GLY A 68 3.83 12.93 17.80
CA GLY A 68 5.11 12.28 18.10
C GLY A 68 5.21 10.81 17.63
N LYS A 69 4.21 10.28 16.91
CA LYS A 69 4.22 8.90 16.41
C LYS A 69 3.61 8.76 15.02
N TRP A 70 3.98 7.68 14.34
CA TRP A 70 3.43 7.31 13.04
C TRP A 70 2.14 6.51 13.22
N HIS A 71 1.09 6.88 12.47
CA HIS A 71 -0.20 6.18 12.46
C HIS A 71 -0.53 5.70 11.05
N SER A 72 -1.01 4.47 10.90
CA SER A 72 -1.38 3.92 9.60
C SER A 72 -2.79 4.35 9.18
N PHE A 73 -2.93 4.78 7.93
CA PHE A 73 -4.21 5.08 7.28
C PHE A 73 -4.28 4.33 5.95
N ASP A 74 -5.47 3.85 5.59
CA ASP A 74 -5.73 3.13 4.34
C ASP A 74 -6.69 3.94 3.46
N PRO A 75 -6.15 4.76 2.54
CA PRO A 75 -6.98 5.61 1.69
C PRO A 75 -7.85 4.85 0.70
N ARG A 76 -7.53 3.57 0.42
CA ARG A 76 -8.31 2.73 -0.51
C ARG A 76 -9.57 2.21 0.16
N ASN A 77 -9.43 1.70 1.38
CA ASN A 77 -10.53 1.04 2.08
C ASN A 77 -11.26 1.96 3.07
N ASN A 78 -10.60 3.03 3.53
CA ASN A 78 -11.10 3.99 4.51
C ASN A 78 -11.70 3.35 5.79
N VAL A 79 -11.22 2.16 6.14
CA VAL A 79 -11.63 1.40 7.33
C VAL A 79 -10.36 0.82 7.95
N PRO A 80 -10.19 0.87 9.28
CA PRO A 80 -9.07 0.21 9.96
C PRO A 80 -9.01 -1.28 9.62
N ARG A 81 -7.81 -1.75 9.30
CA ARG A 81 -7.52 -3.18 9.07
C ARG A 81 -6.40 -3.63 10.00
N ILE A 82 -6.36 -4.91 10.33
CA ILE A 82 -5.30 -5.52 11.14
C ILE A 82 -4.45 -6.46 10.28
N GLY A 83 -3.33 -6.96 10.83
CA GLY A 83 -2.47 -7.92 10.12
C GLY A 83 -1.59 -7.31 9.02
N ARG A 84 -1.23 -6.02 9.13
CA ARG A 84 -0.27 -5.40 8.19
C ARG A 84 1.14 -5.91 8.46
N ILE A 85 1.77 -6.49 7.44
CA ILE A 85 3.19 -6.85 7.47
C ILE A 85 3.91 -5.84 6.57
N VAL A 86 4.63 -4.91 7.19
CA VAL A 86 5.36 -3.87 6.47
C VAL A 86 6.55 -4.50 5.74
N VAL A 87 6.65 -4.23 4.44
CA VAL A 87 7.84 -4.57 3.65
C VAL A 87 8.77 -3.37 3.61
N ALA A 88 8.29 -2.20 3.17
CA ALA A 88 9.12 -1.02 3.05
C ALA A 88 8.35 0.29 3.23
N ARG A 89 9.11 1.35 3.56
CA ARG A 89 8.65 2.72 3.78
C ARG A 89 9.50 3.70 2.98
N GLY A 90 8.86 4.64 2.30
CA GLY A 90 9.54 5.64 1.47
C GLY A 90 8.74 6.94 1.35
N ARG A 91 9.28 7.92 0.62
CA ARG A 91 8.53 9.16 0.34
C ARG A 91 7.34 8.89 -0.57
N ASP A 92 7.51 7.98 -1.53
CA ASP A 92 6.49 7.46 -2.44
C ASP A 92 6.91 6.06 -2.95
N ALA A 93 6.30 5.57 -4.03
CA ALA A 93 6.57 4.23 -4.56
C ALA A 93 7.88 4.14 -5.37
N ALA A 94 8.48 5.27 -5.77
CA ALA A 94 9.77 5.26 -6.46
C ALA A 94 10.93 4.95 -5.51
N ASP A 95 10.82 5.31 -4.23
CA ASP A 95 11.80 4.94 -3.20
C ASP A 95 11.71 3.44 -2.84
N VAL A 96 10.51 2.85 -2.94
CA VAL A 96 10.21 1.47 -2.51
C VAL A 96 9.36 0.70 -3.54
N PRO A 97 9.85 0.54 -4.78
CA PRO A 97 9.14 -0.25 -5.78
C PRO A 97 9.16 -1.72 -5.39
N LEU A 98 8.11 -2.47 -5.72
CA LEU A 98 8.11 -3.93 -5.53
C LEU A 98 9.19 -4.60 -6.39
N ILE A 99 9.32 -4.12 -7.63
CA ILE A 99 10.35 -4.53 -8.57
C ILE A 99 10.82 -3.27 -9.28
N ASN A 100 12.14 -3.06 -9.33
CA ASN A 100 12.76 -2.07 -10.19
C ASN A 100 13.60 -2.80 -11.24
N SER A 101 13.32 -2.56 -12.50
CA SER A 101 13.91 -3.30 -13.61
C SER A 101 14.59 -2.35 -14.58
N PHE A 102 15.79 -2.71 -15.03
CA PHE A 102 16.55 -1.97 -16.02
C PHE A 102 16.55 -2.75 -17.34
N GLY A 103 15.88 -2.21 -18.36
CA GLY A 103 15.68 -2.86 -19.65
C GLY A 103 14.32 -3.56 -19.82
N PRO A 104 14.05 -4.17 -21.00
CA PRO A 104 12.79 -4.82 -21.29
C PRO A 104 12.55 -6.02 -20.37
N HIS A 105 11.45 -6.02 -19.64
CA HIS A 105 11.02 -7.11 -18.78
C HIS A 105 9.52 -7.30 -18.93
N VAL A 106 9.08 -8.56 -18.99
CA VAL A 106 7.67 -8.92 -19.06
C VAL A 106 7.35 -9.80 -17.88
N LEU A 107 6.53 -9.29 -16.96
CA LEU A 107 6.02 -10.06 -15.84
C LEU A 107 5.14 -11.21 -16.35
N LYS A 108 5.58 -12.46 -16.16
CA LYS A 108 4.85 -13.67 -16.60
C LYS A 108 3.86 -14.18 -15.58
N SER A 109 4.23 -14.11 -14.30
CA SER A 109 3.39 -14.58 -13.19
C SER A 109 3.65 -13.73 -11.96
N PHE A 110 2.58 -13.44 -11.21
CA PHE A 110 2.64 -12.73 -9.95
C PHE A 110 1.64 -13.37 -9.01
N ARG A 111 2.11 -13.89 -7.88
CA ARG A 111 1.29 -14.55 -6.87
C ARG A 111 1.74 -14.09 -5.51
N ILE A 112 0.79 -13.58 -4.74
CA ILE A 112 0.97 -13.15 -3.36
C ILE A 112 0.03 -13.98 -2.50
N TRP A 113 0.48 -14.32 -1.31
CA TRP A 113 -0.35 -14.98 -0.32
C TRP A 113 0.05 -14.50 1.07
N THR A 114 -0.95 -14.32 1.92
CA THR A 114 -0.78 -14.09 3.35
C THR A 114 -1.98 -14.68 4.07
N TYR A 115 -1.71 -15.57 5.00
CA TYR A 115 -2.73 -16.28 5.75
C TYR A 115 -2.64 -15.89 7.22
N GLU A 116 -3.80 -15.89 7.88
CA GLU A 116 -3.85 -15.84 9.33
C GLU A 116 -3.28 -17.13 9.90
N VAL A 117 -2.44 -17.01 10.94
CA VAL A 117 -1.81 -18.14 11.61
C VAL A 117 -2.22 -18.09 13.07
N ASP A 118 -2.72 -19.20 13.60
CA ASP A 118 -3.03 -19.33 15.02
C ASP A 118 -1.73 -19.26 15.84
N ALA A 119 -1.73 -18.52 16.94
CA ALA A 119 -0.55 -18.39 17.81
C ALA A 119 -0.03 -19.76 18.31
N SER A 120 -0.89 -20.77 18.40
CA SER A 120 -0.52 -22.15 18.76
C SER A 120 0.24 -22.91 17.66
N SER A 121 0.22 -22.40 16.42
CA SER A 121 0.81 -23.05 15.25
C SER A 121 2.16 -22.48 14.82
N VAL A 122 2.65 -21.44 15.52
CA VAL A 122 3.99 -20.87 15.30
C VAL A 122 4.92 -21.47 16.36
N GLU A 123 5.77 -22.41 15.95
CA GLU A 123 6.89 -22.85 16.81
C GLU A 123 7.83 -21.65 17.08
N PRO A 124 8.32 -21.47 18.31
CA PRO A 124 9.10 -20.31 18.72
C PRO A 124 10.46 -20.17 18.02
#